data_AF-A0AAW8AXK7-F1
#
_entry.id   AF-A0AAW8AXK7-F1
#
_cell.length_a   1.000
_cell.length_b   1.000
_cell.length_c   1.000
_cell.angle_alpha   90.00
_cell.angle_beta   90.00
_cell.angle_gamma   90.00
#
_symmetry.space_group_name_H-M   'P 1'
#
loop_
_entity.id
_entity.type
_entity.pdbx_description
1 polymer ?
#
loop_
_entity_poly.entity_id
_entity_poly.type
_entity_poly.pdbx_seq_one_letter_code
_entity_poly.pdbx_strand_id
1 'polypeptide(L)'
;KLHFRPAQFYKEQHVRGKWVCDQCDTLTQQAMPAYVIDKGIASPELLSHVLVSKYADHLPLYRQRLIYQRAGIDLSRSTLSDWIGRCGVEL
;
A
#
# COMPACT_ATOMS: atom_id res chain seq x y z
N LYS A 1 -30.45 13.49 3.77
CA LYS A 1 -30.50 12.21 3.02
C LYS A 1 -29.14 11.53 3.14
N LEU A 2 -29.08 10.20 3.22
CA LEU A 2 -27.81 9.48 3.29
C LEU A 2 -27.25 9.28 1.87
N HIS A 3 -26.00 9.69 1.65
CA HIS A 3 -25.30 9.54 0.37
C HIS A 3 -24.16 8.53 0.54
N PHE A 4 -24.06 7.57 -0.37
CA PHE A 4 -23.03 6.53 -0.34
C PHE A 4 -22.10 6.68 -1.55
N ARG A 5 -20.79 6.65 -1.30
CA ARG A 5 -19.75 6.58 -2.33
C ARG A 5 -18.92 5.32 -2.07
N PRO A 6 -18.83 4.39 -3.03
CA PRO A 6 -18.05 3.17 -2.85
C PRO A 6 -16.55 3.45 -2.79
N ALA A 7 -15.79 2.51 -2.23
CA ALA A 7 -14.34 2.58 -2.20
C ALA A 7 -13.74 2.62 -3.61
N GLN A 8 -12.70 3.44 -3.80
CA GLN A 8 -11.98 3.62 -5.06
C GLN A 8 -10.50 3.30 -4.87
N PHE A 9 -9.91 2.59 -5.82
CA PHE A 9 -8.48 2.35 -5.86
C PHE A 9 -7.82 3.31 -6.84
N TYR A 10 -6.72 3.90 -6.43
CA TYR A 10 -5.89 4.74 -7.29
C TYR A 10 -4.40 4.48 -7.01
N LYS A 11 -3.56 4.87 -7.96
CA LYS A 11 -2.10 4.75 -7.85
C LYS A 11 -1.52 6.12 -7.57
N GLU A 12 -0.79 6.25 -6.46
CA GLU A 12 0.10 7.37 -6.22
C GLU A 12 1.49 7.07 -6.80
N GLN A 13 2.12 8.05 -7.45
CA GLN A 13 3.44 7.89 -8.05
C GLN A 13 4.34 9.06 -7.68
N HIS A 14 5.39 8.79 -6.91
CA HIS A 14 6.42 9.76 -6.59
C HIS A 14 7.53 9.73 -7.65
N VAL A 15 7.63 10.80 -8.45
CA VAL A 15 8.75 11.01 -9.38
C VAL A 15 9.79 11.89 -8.68
N ARG A 16 11.03 11.39 -8.59
CA ARG A 16 12.13 12.09 -7.92
C ARG A 16 13.32 12.21 -8.86
N GLY A 17 13.84 13.43 -9.03
CA GLY A 17 15.05 13.67 -9.79
C GLY A 17 16.29 13.15 -9.07
N LYS A 18 17.29 12.69 -9.84
CA LYS A 18 18.64 12.39 -9.37
C LYS A 18 19.59 13.38 -10.03
N TRP A 19 20.47 13.96 -9.23
CA TRP A 19 21.45 14.93 -9.70
C TRP A 19 22.85 14.45 -9.34
N VAL A 20 23.80 14.63 -10.23
CA VAL A 20 25.21 14.34 -9.99
C VAL A 20 25.98 15.65 -10.07
N CYS A 21 26.89 15.87 -9.12
CA CYS A 21 27.79 17.01 -9.18
C CYS A 21 28.99 16.68 -10.09
N ASP A 22 29.19 17.44 -11.16
CA ASP A 22 30.29 17.20 -12.13
C ASP A 22 31.71 17.39 -11.55
N GLN A 23 31.84 18.04 -10.38
CA GLN A 23 33.14 18.32 -9.77
C GLN A 23 33.59 17.25 -8.77
N CYS A 24 32.65 16.57 -8.12
CA CYS A 24 32.93 15.61 -7.05
C CYS A 24 32.18 14.29 -7.19
N ASP A 25 31.54 14.05 -8.33
CA ASP A 25 30.79 12.83 -8.69
C ASP A 25 29.73 12.41 -7.65
N THR A 26 29.29 13.34 -6.80
CA THR A 26 28.34 13.04 -5.71
C THR A 26 26.91 13.02 -6.24
N LEU A 27 26.22 11.90 -6.04
CA LEU A 27 24.81 11.74 -6.38
C LEU A 27 23.92 12.23 -5.24
N THR A 28 23.03 13.17 -5.54
CA THR A 28 22.02 13.68 -4.61
C THR A 28 20.61 13.36 -5.12
N GLN A 29 19.75 12.93 -4.20
CA GLN A 29 18.35 12.59 -4.47
C GLN A 29 17.51 12.95 -3.25
N GLN A 30 16.32 13.50 -3.48
CA GLN A 30 15.37 13.73 -2.40
C GLN A 30 14.97 12.38 -1.74
N ALA A 31 15.04 12.33 -0.41
CA ALA A 31 14.62 11.16 0.35
C ALA A 31 13.14 10.84 0.07
N MET A 32 12.81 9.55 0.07
CA MET A 32 11.40 9.14 -0.01
C MET A 32 10.79 9.37 1.37
N PRO A 33 9.51 9.79 1.46
CA PRO A 33 8.79 9.70 2.73
C PRO A 33 8.87 8.26 3.25
N ALA A 34 8.93 8.10 4.57
CA ALA A 34 8.86 6.77 5.17
C ALA A 34 7.45 6.18 4.94
N TYR A 35 7.40 4.90 4.57
CA TYR A 35 6.16 4.15 4.43
C TYR A 35 6.15 2.99 5.44
N VAL A 36 4.96 2.52 5.80
CA VAL A 36 4.79 1.37 6.71
C VAL A 36 5.50 0.13 6.18
N ILE A 37 5.47 -0.08 4.86
CA ILE A 37 6.22 -1.14 4.20
C ILE A 37 7.14 -0.49 3.18
N ASP A 38 8.44 -0.47 3.46
CA ASP A 38 9.44 0.10 2.56
C ASP A 38 9.43 -0.59 1.19
N LYS A 39 9.39 0.24 0.14
CA LYS A 39 9.28 -0.19 -1.28
C LYS A 39 8.06 -1.08 -1.57
N GLY A 40 7.09 -1.12 -0.66
CA GLY A 40 5.82 -1.80 -0.86
C GLY A 40 4.91 -1.04 -1.83
N ILE A 41 3.99 -1.75 -2.47
CA ILE A 41 2.98 -1.15 -3.35
C ILE A 41 1.77 -0.58 -2.58
N ALA A 42 1.61 -0.97 -1.31
CA ALA A 42 0.45 -0.60 -0.51
C ALA A 42 0.71 0.72 0.23
N SER A 43 -0.22 1.65 0.09
CA SER A 43 -0.24 2.87 0.91
C SER A 43 -0.69 2.56 2.34
N PRO A 44 -0.40 3.44 3.33
CA PRO A 44 -0.88 3.27 4.68
C PRO A 44 -2.42 3.12 4.75
N GLU A 45 -3.17 3.86 3.92
CA GLU A 45 -4.64 3.77 3.88
C GLU A 45 -5.11 2.38 3.42
N LEU A 46 -4.45 1.80 2.40
CA LEU A 46 -4.77 0.46 1.94
C LEU A 46 -4.47 -0.58 3.01
N LEU A 47 -3.33 -0.45 3.70
CA LEU A 47 -2.94 -1.35 4.79
C LEU A 47 -3.93 -1.26 5.95
N SER A 48 -4.33 -0.05 6.36
CA SER A 48 -5.35 0.17 7.38
C SER A 48 -6.68 -0.49 6.99
N HIS A 49 -7.14 -0.30 5.75
CA HIS A 49 -8.38 -0.92 5.27
C HIS A 49 -8.32 -2.45 5.32
N VAL A 50 -7.22 -3.07 4.88
CA VAL A 50 -7.02 -4.54 4.92
C VAL A 50 -7.05 -5.06 6.36
N LEU A 51 -6.36 -4.37 7.28
CA LEU A 51 -6.28 -4.75 8.70
C LEU A 51 -7.64 -4.61 9.40
N VAL A 52 -8.31 -3.48 9.27
CA VAL A 52 -9.64 -3.25 9.87
C VAL A 52 -10.65 -4.26 9.31
N SER A 53 -10.68 -4.43 7.97
CA SER A 53 -11.55 -5.42 7.34
C SER A 53 -11.31 -6.82 7.89
N LYS A 54 -10.04 -7.23 8.09
CA LYS A 54 -9.72 -8.58 8.57
C LYS A 54 -10.09 -8.79 10.03
N TYR A 55 -9.69 -7.85 10.88
CA TYR A 55 -9.68 -8.04 12.33
C TYR A 55 -10.91 -7.47 13.03
N ALA A 56 -11.42 -6.31 12.59
CA ALA A 56 -12.62 -5.69 13.15
C ALA A 56 -13.89 -6.21 12.47
N ASP A 57 -13.89 -6.29 11.13
CA ASP A 57 -15.08 -6.70 10.36
C ASP A 57 -15.12 -8.20 10.05
N HIS A 58 -14.15 -8.96 10.57
CA HIS A 58 -14.01 -10.41 10.39
C HIS A 58 -14.08 -10.86 8.92
N LEU A 59 -13.55 -10.05 8.00
CA LEU A 59 -13.55 -10.33 6.57
C LEU A 59 -12.28 -11.12 6.18
N PRO A 60 -12.38 -12.44 5.93
CA PRO A 60 -11.21 -13.26 5.63
C PRO A 60 -10.54 -12.84 4.32
N LEU A 61 -9.22 -13.04 4.23
CA LEU A 61 -8.40 -12.52 3.11
C LEU A 61 -8.83 -13.01 1.73
N TYR A 62 -9.31 -14.25 1.61
CA TYR A 62 -9.82 -14.75 0.33
C TYR A 62 -11.04 -13.94 -0.14
N ARG A 63 -11.87 -13.46 0.80
CA ARG A 63 -13.06 -12.68 0.51
C ARG A 63 -12.72 -11.23 0.21
N GLN A 64 -11.76 -10.64 0.93
CA GLN A 64 -11.19 -9.33 0.59
C GLN A 64 -10.65 -9.32 -0.84
N ARG A 65 -9.86 -10.33 -1.21
CA ARG A 65 -9.36 -10.50 -2.58
C ARG A 65 -10.49 -10.47 -3.62
N LEU A 66 -11.56 -11.23 -3.40
CA LEU A 66 -12.70 -11.26 -4.34
C LEU A 66 -13.39 -9.90 -4.45
N ILE A 67 -13.45 -9.12 -3.36
CA ILE A 67 -14.00 -7.75 -3.40
C ILE A 67 -13.09 -6.84 -4.22
N TYR A 68 -11.77 -6.91 -4.02
CA TYR A 68 -10.81 -6.10 -4.78
C TYR A 68 -10.83 -6.47 -6.26
N GLN A 69 -10.99 -7.75 -6.60
CA GLN A 69 -11.15 -8.21 -7.98
C GLN A 69 -12.40 -7.62 -8.66
N ARG A 70 -13.51 -7.44 -7.94
CA ARG A 70 -14.70 -6.75 -8.48
C ARG A 70 -14.44 -5.27 -8.77
N ALA A 71 -13.47 -4.66 -8.09
CA ALA A 71 -13.00 -3.31 -8.37
C ALA A 71 -11.89 -3.27 -9.43
N GLY A 72 -11.60 -4.39 -10.11
CA GLY A 72 -10.55 -4.48 -11.13
C GLY A 72 -9.13 -4.58 -10.57
N ILE A 73 -8.98 -4.82 -9.26
CA ILE A 73 -7.68 -4.93 -8.59
C ILE A 73 -7.36 -6.39 -8.33
N ASP A 74 -6.35 -6.92 -9.02
CA ASP A 74 -5.86 -8.27 -8.78
C ASP A 74 -4.75 -8.27 -7.72
N LEU A 75 -5.09 -8.73 -6.52
CA LEU A 75 -4.16 -8.91 -5.41
C LEU A 75 -4.17 -10.37 -4.97
N SER A 76 -3.00 -10.98 -4.89
CA SER A 76 -2.90 -12.36 -4.42
C SER A 76 -3.20 -12.44 -2.91
N ARG A 77 -3.69 -13.60 -2.45
CA ARG A 77 -3.90 -13.83 -1.02
C ARG A 77 -2.57 -13.80 -0.25
N SER A 78 -1.46 -14.27 -0.84
CA SER A 78 -0.14 -14.21 -0.23
C SER A 78 0.31 -12.77 -0.02
N THR A 79 0.12 -11.88 -1.01
CA THR A 79 0.41 -10.45 -0.86
C THR A 79 -0.34 -9.83 0.34
N LEU A 80 -1.64 -10.14 0.48
CA LEU A 80 -2.42 -9.65 1.63
C LEU A 80 -1.91 -10.23 2.96
N SER A 81 -1.57 -11.51 3.00
CA SER A 81 -0.99 -12.15 4.20
C SER A 81 0.35 -11.54 4.58
N ASP A 82 1.23 -11.28 3.60
CA ASP A 82 2.55 -10.69 3.81
C ASP A 82 2.43 -9.28 4.41
N TRP A 83 1.49 -8.46 3.91
CA TRP A 83 1.23 -7.13 4.47
C TRP A 83 0.79 -7.18 5.92
N ILE A 84 -0.13 -8.09 6.25
CA ILE A 84 -0.56 -8.27 7.64
C ILE A 84 0.59 -8.71 8.54
N GLY A 85 1.45 -9.61 8.05
CA GLY A 85 2.64 -10.04 8.76
C GLY A 85 3.53 -8.85 9.09
N ARG A 86 3.86 -8.02 8.09
CA ARG A 86 4.71 -6.83 8.26
C ARG A 86 4.10 -5.76 9.16
N CYS A 87 2.79 -5.51 9.07
CA CYS A 87 2.15 -4.51 9.93
C CYS A 87 1.93 -4.97 11.38
N GLY A 88 1.87 -6.28 11.64
CA GLY A 88 1.54 -6.83 12.95
C GLY A 88 2.74 -7.35 13.74
N VAL A 89 3.71 -7.97 13.06
CA VAL A 89 4.90 -8.58 13.67
C VAL A 89 6.14 -8.08 12.93
N GLU A 90 6.45 -6.80 13.11
CA GLU A 90 7.82 -6.35 12.89
C GLU A 90 8.57 -6.57 14.21
N LEU A 91 9.33 -7.67 14.28
CA LEU A 91 10.37 -7.93 15.29
C LEU A 91 11.74 -7.66 14.67
#